data_AF-A0A6M0L3X5-F1
#
_entry.id   AF-A0A6M0L3X5-F1
#
_cell.length_a   1.000
_cell.length_b   1.000
_cell.length_c   1.000
_cell.angle_alpha   90.00
_cell.angle_beta   90.00
_cell.angle_gamma   90.00
#
_symmetry.space_group_name_H-M   'P 1'
#
loop_
_entity.id
_entity.type
_entity.pdbx_description
1 polymer ?
#
loop_
_entity_poly.entity_id
_entity_poly.type
_entity_poly.pdbx_seq_one_letter_code
_entity_poly.pdbx_strand_id
1 'polypeptide(L)'
;QLSKNPKQQALIRADLSRVENGYQAEKDNAYYLDFRFKDNPRNILLHDIRIEHNGKTAQIDHIIINRLGIEVLESKSFTGTLSIKGDGSLNVKYGQKTQTFPNPIEQNKRHAEILANFIKENMELPANIKLLGIPISSTVLINPKTTMGNDTLPKGFDRADSFSTHWNESVDKMSTLTVFKTLGSIMSFDKVKKIADLLLNNHNPRAFDYIKKYPIRKEKKPQTVKQVEPIKSVIKESISISNNLNSTKTTHCSKCQDTNIEIRYGKYGYYFKCLSCDGNTSMKLTCSSKSCKPKLKKSKLNFHQVCEVCGLNELFFTNPNIEIKV
;
A
#
# COMPACT_ATOMS: atom_id res chain seq x y z
N GLN A 1 -19.99 -0.77 6.66
CA GLN A 1 -20.85 -1.80 6.04
C GLN A 1 -20.47 -1.92 4.57
N LEU A 2 -20.49 -3.12 3.98
CA LEU A 2 -20.31 -3.25 2.52
C LEU A 2 -21.64 -2.90 1.84
N SER A 3 -21.59 -2.19 0.71
CA SER A 3 -22.78 -1.92 -0.10
C SER A 3 -23.47 -3.24 -0.49
N LYS A 4 -24.81 -3.30 -0.45
CA LYS A 4 -25.57 -4.46 -0.95
C LYS A 4 -25.69 -4.47 -2.48
N ASN A 5 -25.37 -3.36 -3.15
CA ASN A 5 -25.44 -3.25 -4.61
C ASN A 5 -24.26 -3.98 -5.27
N PRO A 6 -24.48 -5.01 -6.10
CA PRO A 6 -23.42 -5.79 -6.74
C PRO A 6 -22.49 -4.96 -7.63
N LYS A 7 -23.01 -3.95 -8.35
CA LYS A 7 -22.19 -3.05 -9.19
C LYS A 7 -21.25 -2.20 -8.33
N GLN A 8 -21.74 -1.69 -7.20
CA GLN A 8 -20.93 -0.93 -6.25
C GLN A 8 -19.87 -1.81 -5.58
N GLN A 9 -20.21 -3.06 -5.22
CA GLN A 9 -19.22 -4.01 -4.71
C GLN A 9 -18.12 -4.32 -5.73
N ALA A 10 -18.47 -4.51 -7.00
CA ALA A 10 -17.49 -4.75 -8.07
C ALA A 10 -16.55 -3.56 -8.25
N LEU A 11 -17.07 -2.32 -8.26
CA LEU A 11 -16.27 -1.10 -8.31
C LEU A 11 -15.32 -0.97 -7.12
N ILE A 12 -15.81 -1.21 -5.89
CA ILE A 12 -14.99 -1.17 -4.67
C ILE A 12 -13.88 -2.22 -4.72
N ARG A 13 -14.17 -3.45 -5.16
CA ARG A 13 -13.15 -4.51 -5.28
C ARG A 13 -12.09 -4.18 -6.33
N ALA A 14 -12.51 -3.65 -7.47
CA ALA A 14 -11.58 -3.24 -8.53
C ALA A 14 -10.65 -2.11 -8.07
N ASP A 15 -11.19 -1.13 -7.35
CA ASP A 15 -10.38 -0.05 -6.79
C ASP A 15 -9.49 -0.51 -5.64
N LEU A 16 -9.95 -1.41 -4.77
CA LEU A 16 -9.11 -2.01 -3.73
C LEU A 16 -7.93 -2.76 -4.35
N SER A 17 -8.19 -3.61 -5.34
CA SER A 17 -7.13 -4.34 -6.05
C SER A 17 -6.14 -3.39 -6.71
N ARG A 18 -6.60 -2.26 -7.26
CA ARG A 18 -5.72 -1.22 -7.84
C ARG A 18 -4.82 -0.58 -6.78
N VAL A 19 -5.38 -0.25 -5.62
CA VAL A 19 -4.62 0.33 -4.49
C VAL A 19 -3.61 -0.68 -3.94
N GLU A 20 -4.01 -1.92 -3.73
CA GLU A 20 -3.12 -2.99 -3.25
C GLU A 20 -1.98 -3.27 -4.23
N ASN A 21 -2.27 -3.32 -5.53
CA ASN A 21 -1.25 -3.49 -6.55
C ASN A 21 -0.29 -2.30 -6.62
N GLY A 22 -0.79 -1.07 -6.45
CA GLY A 22 0.04 0.13 -6.37
C GLY A 22 0.97 0.09 -5.16
N TYR A 23 0.43 -0.21 -3.99
CA TYR A 23 1.19 -0.33 -2.74
C TYR A 23 2.25 -1.43 -2.81
N GLN A 24 1.91 -2.60 -3.37
CA GLN A 24 2.86 -3.70 -3.52
C GLN A 24 3.97 -3.35 -4.52
N ALA A 25 3.64 -2.66 -5.62
CA ALA A 25 4.64 -2.22 -6.59
C ALA A 25 5.62 -1.20 -5.99
N GLU A 26 5.12 -0.27 -5.19
CA GLU A 26 5.95 0.70 -4.45
C GLU A 26 6.86 -0.01 -3.44
N LYS A 27 6.30 -0.94 -2.66
CA LYS A 27 7.05 -1.74 -1.70
C LYS A 27 8.15 -2.60 -2.35
N ASP A 28 7.86 -3.19 -3.50
CA ASP A 28 8.84 -3.97 -4.27
C ASP A 28 10.03 -3.11 -4.72
N ASN A 29 9.79 -1.85 -5.12
CA ASN A 29 10.86 -0.94 -5.49
C ASN A 29 11.63 -0.42 -4.26
N ALA A 30 10.91 -0.07 -3.19
CA ALA A 30 11.49 0.35 -1.92
C ALA A 30 12.45 -0.70 -1.35
N TYR A 31 12.15 -1.99 -1.49
CA TYR A 31 13.02 -3.10 -1.06
C TYR A 31 14.46 -2.98 -1.59
N TYR A 32 14.64 -2.66 -2.88
CA TYR A 32 15.98 -2.55 -3.47
C TYR A 32 16.74 -1.33 -2.94
N LEU A 33 16.03 -0.24 -2.66
CA LEU A 33 16.61 0.96 -2.06
C LEU A 33 16.98 0.72 -0.60
N ASP A 34 16.07 0.14 0.19
CA ASP A 34 16.28 -0.20 1.59
C ASP A 34 17.52 -1.06 1.77
N PHE A 35 17.65 -2.10 0.95
CA PHE A 35 18.76 -3.04 1.01
C PHE A 35 20.13 -2.35 0.88
N ARG A 36 20.22 -1.19 0.21
CA ARG A 36 21.50 -0.49 -0.03
C ARG A 36 21.67 0.80 0.74
N PHE A 37 20.59 1.51 1.04
CA PHE A 37 20.66 2.88 1.53
C PHE A 37 20.17 3.03 2.97
N LYS A 38 19.32 2.12 3.48
CA LYS A 38 18.70 2.27 4.81
C LYS A 38 19.72 2.36 5.94
N ASP A 39 20.73 1.48 5.94
CA ASP A 39 21.76 1.42 6.98
C ASP A 39 23.05 2.15 6.57
N ASN A 40 23.03 2.93 5.48
CA ASN A 40 24.21 3.65 5.01
C ASN A 40 24.35 4.98 5.78
N PRO A 41 25.40 5.16 6.61
CA PRO A 41 25.53 6.33 7.47
C PRO A 41 25.79 7.64 6.70
N ARG A 42 26.01 7.58 5.38
CA ARG A 42 26.30 8.75 4.53
C ARG A 42 25.06 9.30 3.82
N ASN A 43 23.94 8.59 3.89
CA ASN A 43 22.70 8.91 3.19
C ASN A 43 21.52 8.86 4.17
N ILE A 44 20.43 9.54 3.82
CA ILE A 44 19.12 9.38 4.44
C ILE A 44 18.15 8.98 3.33
N LEU A 45 17.42 7.88 3.53
CA LEU A 45 16.36 7.41 2.63
C LEU A 45 15.00 7.69 3.28
N LEU A 46 14.13 8.42 2.57
CA LEU A 46 12.75 8.67 2.96
C LEU A 46 11.80 8.08 1.91
N HIS A 47 10.63 7.61 2.34
CA HIS A 47 9.61 7.04 1.47
C HIS A 47 8.27 7.78 1.64
N ASP A 48 7.46 7.78 0.58
CA ASP A 48 6.09 8.31 0.53
C ASP A 48 5.97 9.75 1.06
N ILE A 49 6.94 10.62 0.72
CA ILE A 49 6.94 12.00 1.21
C ILE A 49 6.01 12.85 0.35
N ARG A 50 4.94 13.31 0.99
CA ARG A 50 4.00 14.31 0.47
C ARG A 50 4.20 15.67 1.14
N ILE A 51 4.48 16.70 0.34
CA ILE A 51 4.65 18.09 0.78
C ILE A 51 3.65 18.98 0.05
N GLU A 52 3.03 19.90 0.79
CA GLU A 52 2.21 20.98 0.23
C GLU A 52 2.92 22.32 0.42
N HIS A 53 3.01 23.10 -0.65
CA HIS A 53 3.70 24.38 -0.61
C HIS A 53 3.10 25.34 -1.64
N ASN A 54 2.70 26.54 -1.21
CA ASN A 54 2.12 27.59 -2.06
C ASN A 54 0.97 27.09 -2.96
N GLY A 55 0.07 26.29 -2.39
CA GLY A 55 -1.07 25.70 -3.11
C GLY A 55 -0.72 24.59 -4.11
N LYS A 56 0.55 24.21 -4.22
CA LYS A 56 1.03 23.08 -5.02
C LYS A 56 1.33 21.89 -4.11
N THR A 57 1.33 20.68 -4.68
CA THR A 57 1.66 19.45 -3.97
C THR A 57 2.79 18.72 -4.68
N ALA A 58 3.80 18.29 -3.94
CA ALA A 58 4.78 17.31 -4.37
C ALA A 58 4.47 15.98 -3.66
N GLN A 59 4.29 14.92 -4.44
CA GLN A 59 4.22 13.54 -3.96
C GLN A 59 5.46 12.83 -4.48
N ILE A 60 6.30 12.34 -3.59
CA ILE A 60 7.57 11.73 -3.97
C ILE A 60 7.65 10.34 -3.35
N ASP A 61 7.75 9.32 -4.20
CA ASP A 61 7.76 7.93 -3.75
C ASP A 61 8.99 7.68 -2.88
N HIS A 62 10.20 8.06 -3.32
CA HIS A 62 11.41 7.92 -2.51
C HIS A 62 12.35 9.13 -2.66
N ILE A 63 13.01 9.52 -1.57
CA ILE A 63 14.00 10.61 -1.52
C ILE A 63 15.29 10.06 -0.92
N ILE A 64 16.40 10.23 -1.62
CA ILE A 64 17.74 10.01 -1.05
C ILE A 64 18.38 11.37 -0.81
N ILE A 65 18.83 11.63 0.42
CA ILE A 65 19.52 12.87 0.80
C ILE A 65 20.93 12.50 1.23
N ASN A 66 21.93 13.13 0.63
CA ASN A 66 23.33 12.92 0.99
C ASN A 66 24.13 14.22 0.91
N ARG A 67 25.44 14.14 1.12
CA ARG A 67 26.32 15.31 1.08
C ARG A 67 26.43 15.97 -0.30
N LEU A 68 26.04 15.30 -1.38
CA LEU A 68 26.09 15.82 -2.74
C LEU A 68 24.76 16.50 -3.15
N GLY A 69 23.64 16.12 -2.54
CA GLY A 69 22.34 16.68 -2.90
C GLY A 69 21.16 15.80 -2.49
N ILE A 70 20.07 15.98 -3.21
CA ILE A 70 18.82 15.25 -3.08
C ILE A 70 18.54 14.51 -4.40
N GLU A 71 18.24 13.22 -4.32
CA GLU A 71 17.74 12.43 -5.45
C GLU A 71 16.26 12.10 -5.21
N VAL A 72 15.41 12.54 -6.12
CA VAL A 72 13.97 12.28 -6.13
C VAL A 72 13.68 11.08 -7.03
N LEU A 73 13.09 10.03 -6.47
CA LEU A 73 12.83 8.78 -7.16
C LEU A 73 11.33 8.55 -7.30
N GLU A 74 10.89 8.24 -8.51
CA GLU A 74 9.51 7.83 -8.82
C GLU A 74 9.49 6.37 -9.24
N SER A 75 8.58 5.59 -8.68
CA SER A 75 8.43 4.17 -8.92
C SER A 75 7.36 3.90 -9.97
N LYS A 76 7.72 3.17 -11.03
CA LYS A 76 6.78 2.68 -12.05
C LYS A 76 6.83 1.16 -12.13
N SER A 77 5.65 0.54 -12.15
CA SER A 77 5.48 -0.90 -12.32
C SER A 77 4.31 -1.19 -13.22
N PHE A 78 4.51 -2.06 -14.20
CA PHE A 78 3.47 -2.46 -15.14
C PHE A 78 3.50 -3.97 -15.36
N THR A 79 2.32 -4.56 -15.50
CA THR A 79 2.18 -5.98 -15.84
C THR A 79 2.23 -6.24 -17.36
N GLY A 80 2.21 -5.19 -18.17
CA GLY A 80 2.34 -5.26 -19.63
C GLY A 80 3.78 -4.96 -20.10
N THR A 81 3.98 -4.98 -21.41
CA THR A 81 5.27 -4.60 -22.00
C THR A 81 5.36 -3.08 -22.08
N LEU A 82 6.31 -2.51 -21.34
CA LEU A 82 6.59 -1.07 -21.30
C LEU A 82 7.59 -0.67 -22.39
N SER A 83 7.23 0.34 -23.17
CA SER A 83 8.13 1.05 -24.09
C SER A 83 8.13 2.54 -23.76
N ILE A 84 9.32 3.11 -23.59
CA ILE A 84 9.53 4.54 -23.38
C ILE A 84 9.79 5.18 -24.75
N LYS A 85 9.02 6.23 -25.07
CA LYS A 85 9.12 6.99 -26.32
C LYS A 85 10.24 8.04 -26.24
N GLY A 86 10.64 8.59 -27.39
CA GLY A 86 11.65 9.65 -27.46
C GLY A 86 11.27 10.95 -26.75
N ASP A 87 9.97 11.22 -26.59
CA ASP A 87 9.42 12.34 -25.79
C ASP A 87 9.36 12.02 -24.27
N GLY A 88 9.82 10.84 -23.87
CA GLY A 88 9.78 10.32 -22.50
C GLY A 88 8.41 9.82 -22.03
N SER A 89 7.37 9.88 -22.88
CA SER A 89 6.06 9.28 -22.56
C SER A 89 6.14 7.74 -22.57
N LEU A 90 5.24 7.10 -21.83
CA LEU A 90 5.25 5.65 -21.64
C LEU A 90 4.12 5.01 -22.46
N ASN A 91 4.43 3.98 -23.23
CA ASN A 91 3.47 3.09 -23.86
C ASN A 91 3.52 1.73 -23.17
N VAL A 92 2.37 1.24 -22.71
CA VAL A 92 2.27 -0.08 -22.09
C VAL A 92 1.32 -0.95 -22.91
N LYS A 93 1.84 -2.04 -23.45
CA LYS A 93 1.09 -3.01 -24.25
C LYS A 93 0.55 -4.13 -23.35
N TYR A 94 -0.76 -4.29 -23.34
CA TYR A 94 -1.51 -5.36 -22.68
C TYR A 94 -2.19 -6.23 -23.75
N GLY A 95 -1.49 -7.26 -24.21
CA GLY A 95 -1.95 -8.06 -25.35
C GLY A 95 -2.05 -7.20 -26.61
N GLN A 96 -3.26 -7.01 -27.14
CA GLN A 96 -3.50 -6.19 -28.34
C GLN A 96 -3.79 -4.72 -28.04
N LYS A 97 -3.95 -4.34 -26.77
CA LYS A 97 -4.26 -2.96 -26.38
C LYS A 97 -3.00 -2.25 -25.92
N THR A 98 -2.82 -1.01 -26.36
CA THR A 98 -1.74 -0.13 -25.88
C THR A 98 -2.35 1.03 -25.11
N GLN A 99 -1.81 1.29 -23.92
CA GLN A 99 -2.15 2.46 -23.12
C GLN A 99 -0.95 3.40 -23.05
N THR A 100 -1.20 4.69 -23.29
CA THR A 100 -0.17 5.75 -23.20
C THR A 100 -0.31 6.52 -21.89
N PHE A 101 0.82 6.77 -21.24
CA PHE A 101 0.94 7.58 -20.02
C PHE A 101 1.89 8.76 -20.28
N PRO A 102 1.67 9.91 -19.60
CA PRO A 102 2.52 11.08 -19.74
C PRO A 102 3.97 10.82 -19.30
N ASN A 103 4.87 11.72 -19.68
CA ASN A 103 6.29 11.63 -19.33
C ASN A 103 6.50 11.79 -17.81
N PRO A 104 6.98 10.75 -17.10
CA PRO A 104 7.21 10.81 -15.66
C PRO A 104 8.42 11.67 -15.27
N ILE A 105 9.40 11.88 -16.16
CA ILE A 105 10.54 12.78 -15.88
C ILE A 105 10.03 14.21 -15.68
N GLU A 106 9.13 14.69 -16.53
CA GLU A 106 8.55 16.02 -16.38
C GLU A 106 7.66 16.13 -15.14
N GLN A 107 7.05 15.03 -14.70
CA GLN A 107 6.34 14.96 -13.42
C GLN A 107 7.31 15.14 -12.25
N ASN A 108 8.42 14.40 -12.24
CA ASN A 108 9.42 14.51 -11.18
C ASN A 108 10.09 15.89 -11.14
N LYS A 109 10.37 16.50 -12.29
CA LYS A 109 10.90 17.87 -12.36
C LYS A 109 10.00 18.87 -11.63
N ARG A 110 8.67 18.78 -11.83
CA ARG A 110 7.71 19.63 -11.11
C ARG A 110 7.74 19.39 -9.61
N HIS A 111 7.81 18.14 -9.17
CA HIS A 111 7.91 17.80 -7.74
C HIS A 111 9.23 18.28 -7.13
N ALA A 112 10.35 18.13 -7.84
CA ALA A 112 11.66 18.61 -7.44
C ALA A 112 11.70 20.14 -7.32
N GLU A 113 11.04 20.88 -8.22
CA GLU A 113 10.91 22.34 -8.14
C GLU A 113 10.13 22.78 -6.90
N ILE A 114 9.00 22.13 -6.61
CA ILE A 114 8.20 22.39 -5.40
C ILE A 114 9.03 22.11 -4.15
N LEU A 115 9.74 20.98 -4.13
CA LEU A 115 10.63 20.59 -3.03
C LEU A 115 11.76 21.61 -2.82
N ALA A 116 12.40 22.05 -3.90
CA ALA A 116 13.47 23.04 -3.85
C ALA A 116 12.99 24.37 -3.26
N ASN A 117 11.84 24.87 -3.70
CA ASN A 117 11.25 26.10 -3.18
C ASN A 117 10.84 25.95 -1.71
N PHE A 118 10.21 24.82 -1.36
CA PHE A 118 9.84 24.52 0.02
C PHE A 118 11.05 24.53 0.96
N ILE A 119 12.14 23.85 0.60
CA ILE A 119 13.37 23.81 1.41
C ILE A 119 13.99 25.21 1.51
N LYS A 120 14.04 25.96 0.40
CA LYS A 120 14.62 27.31 0.36
C LYS A 120 13.89 28.29 1.28
N GLU A 121 12.57 28.18 1.37
CA GLU A 121 11.74 29.10 2.17
C GLU A 121 11.65 28.70 3.65
N ASN A 122 11.83 27.40 3.97
CA ASN A 122 11.68 26.89 5.34
C ASN A 122 13.01 26.55 6.05
N MET A 123 14.14 26.58 5.33
CA MET A 123 15.47 26.58 5.98
C MET A 123 15.97 28.01 6.10
N GLU A 124 16.16 28.48 7.34
CA GLU A 124 16.97 29.66 7.61
C GLU A 124 18.40 29.40 7.11
N LEU A 125 18.73 29.91 5.93
CA LEU A 125 20.08 29.89 5.41
C LEU A 125 20.79 31.16 5.90
N PRO A 126 21.92 31.04 6.62
CA PRO A 126 22.74 32.19 7.00
C PRO A 126 23.05 33.09 5.79
N ALA A 127 23.01 34.41 5.98
CA ALA A 127 23.16 35.41 4.90
C ALA A 127 24.51 35.33 4.13
N ASN A 128 25.52 34.68 4.72
CA ASN A 128 26.83 34.38 4.13
C ASN A 128 26.86 33.06 3.32
N ILE A 129 25.80 32.26 3.36
CA ILE A 129 25.56 31.10 2.48
C ILE A 129 24.68 31.56 1.28
N LYS A 130 24.97 32.76 0.78
CA LYS A 130 24.53 33.15 -0.56
C LYS A 130 25.50 32.50 -1.53
N LEU A 131 25.05 31.39 -2.13
CA LEU A 131 25.44 30.83 -3.44
C LEU A 131 25.64 29.31 -3.37
N LEU A 132 24.55 28.54 -3.37
CA LEU A 132 24.39 27.29 -4.15
C LEU A 132 23.10 26.59 -3.69
N GLY A 133 22.14 26.51 -4.61
CA GLY A 133 20.96 25.67 -4.41
C GLY A 133 21.39 24.23 -4.15
N ILE A 134 20.69 23.56 -3.24
CA ILE A 134 20.90 22.13 -3.00
C ILE A 134 20.67 21.41 -4.35
N PRO A 135 21.65 20.66 -4.87
CA PRO A 135 21.44 19.93 -6.12
C PRO A 135 20.28 18.94 -5.93
N ILE A 136 19.25 19.06 -6.77
CA ILE A 136 18.14 18.10 -6.79
C ILE A 136 18.13 17.44 -8.17
N SER A 137 18.38 16.14 -8.19
CA SER A 137 18.25 15.28 -9.36
C SER A 137 17.02 14.40 -9.24
N SER A 138 16.58 13.84 -10.37
CA SER A 138 15.42 12.96 -10.40
C SER A 138 15.60 11.79 -11.34
N THR A 139 15.19 10.61 -10.89
CA THR A 139 15.25 9.36 -11.65
C THR A 139 13.92 8.61 -11.54
N VAL A 140 13.50 7.99 -12.64
CA VAL A 140 12.32 7.12 -12.68
C VAL A 140 12.79 5.67 -12.59
N LEU A 141 12.38 4.98 -11.53
CA LEU A 141 12.70 3.58 -11.27
C LEU A 141 11.63 2.67 -11.85
N ILE A 142 12.04 1.80 -12.77
CA ILE A 142 11.19 0.76 -13.33
C ILE A 142 11.36 -0.52 -12.50
N ASN A 143 10.24 -1.07 -12.05
CA ASN A 143 10.24 -2.32 -11.29
C ASN A 143 10.88 -3.45 -12.11
N PRO A 144 11.77 -4.27 -11.50
CA PRO A 144 12.47 -5.36 -12.20
C PRO A 144 11.56 -6.42 -12.83
N LYS A 145 10.31 -6.54 -12.38
CA LYS A 145 9.31 -7.46 -12.95
C LYS A 145 8.59 -6.89 -14.17
N THR A 146 8.75 -5.59 -14.47
CA THR A 146 8.17 -4.97 -15.67
C THR A 146 8.95 -5.41 -16.90
N THR A 147 8.24 -5.97 -17.89
CA THR A 147 8.83 -6.33 -19.18
C THR A 147 9.11 -5.06 -19.99
N MET A 148 10.34 -4.91 -20.47
CA MET A 148 10.73 -3.78 -21.33
C MET A 148 10.63 -4.16 -22.80
N GLY A 149 10.17 -3.22 -23.61
CA GLY A 149 10.22 -3.29 -25.08
C GLY A 149 11.31 -2.40 -25.69
N ASN A 150 12.02 -1.60 -24.89
CA ASN A 150 13.25 -0.93 -25.31
C ASN A 150 14.45 -1.84 -25.03
N ASP A 151 15.44 -1.86 -25.91
CA ASP A 151 16.71 -2.58 -25.68
C ASP A 151 17.57 -1.90 -24.61
N THR A 152 17.48 -0.57 -24.52
CA THR A 152 18.19 0.25 -23.52
C THR A 152 17.25 1.29 -22.91
N LEU A 153 17.48 1.62 -21.64
CA LEU A 153 16.72 2.66 -20.97
C LEU A 153 17.24 4.05 -21.35
N PRO A 154 16.34 5.00 -21.69
CA PRO A 154 16.74 6.37 -21.94
C PRO A 154 17.17 7.05 -20.64
N LYS A 155 17.97 8.13 -20.77
CA LYS A 155 18.46 8.91 -19.63
C LYS A 155 17.29 9.38 -18.74
N GLY A 156 17.49 9.28 -17.42
CA GLY A 156 16.47 9.62 -16.42
C GLY A 156 15.58 8.45 -16.03
N PHE A 157 15.77 7.27 -16.64
CA PHE A 157 15.15 6.02 -16.23
C PHE A 157 16.22 5.02 -15.79
N ASP A 158 15.89 4.20 -14.79
CA ASP A 158 16.74 3.10 -14.36
C ASP A 158 15.88 1.90 -13.88
N ARG A 159 16.50 0.73 -13.77
CA ARG A 159 15.89 -0.43 -13.12
C ARG A 159 16.15 -0.37 -11.63
N ALA A 160 15.14 -0.63 -10.80
CA ALA A 160 15.27 -0.47 -9.35
C ALA A 160 16.38 -1.36 -8.73
N ASP A 161 16.62 -2.55 -9.30
CA ASP A 161 17.66 -3.48 -8.87
C ASP A 161 19.08 -3.04 -9.26
N SER A 162 19.24 -2.36 -10.40
CA SER A 162 20.53 -1.85 -10.88
C SER A 162 20.86 -0.43 -10.43
N PHE A 163 19.85 0.35 -10.05
CA PHE A 163 19.97 1.78 -9.74
C PHE A 163 21.09 2.07 -8.73
N SER A 164 21.15 1.31 -7.63
CA SER A 164 22.16 1.54 -6.59
C SER A 164 23.60 1.42 -7.11
N THR A 165 23.85 0.51 -8.05
CA THR A 165 25.17 0.32 -8.68
C THR A 165 25.49 1.52 -9.58
N HIS A 166 24.58 1.88 -10.48
CA HIS A 166 24.78 3.02 -11.38
C HIS A 166 24.91 4.34 -10.63
N TRP A 167 24.15 4.50 -9.54
CA TRP A 167 24.21 5.67 -8.69
C TRP A 167 25.55 5.76 -7.95
N ASN A 168 26.05 4.67 -7.37
CA ASN A 168 27.37 4.65 -6.73
C ASN A 168 28.48 4.96 -7.74
N GLU A 169 28.45 4.34 -8.93
CA GLU A 169 29.43 4.65 -9.98
C GLU A 169 29.38 6.11 -10.42
N SER A 170 28.16 6.66 -10.53
CA SER A 170 27.96 8.07 -10.87
C SER A 170 28.49 8.97 -9.76
N VAL A 171 28.23 8.62 -8.49
CA VAL A 171 28.72 9.33 -7.31
C VAL A 171 30.24 9.24 -7.20
N ASP A 172 30.88 8.12 -7.52
CA ASP A 172 32.34 7.97 -7.44
C ASP A 172 33.05 8.76 -8.57
N LYS A 173 32.53 8.67 -9.80
CA LYS A 173 33.00 9.48 -10.94
C LYS A 173 32.76 10.97 -10.70
N MET A 174 31.63 11.31 -10.08
CA MET A 174 31.30 12.68 -9.73
C MET A 174 32.16 13.15 -8.55
N SER A 175 32.38 12.36 -7.51
CA SER A 175 33.26 12.67 -6.36
C SER A 175 34.66 13.08 -6.85
N THR A 176 35.24 12.33 -7.78
CA THR A 176 36.55 12.66 -8.36
C THR A 176 36.57 13.94 -9.23
N LEU A 177 35.47 14.31 -9.91
CA LEU A 177 35.40 15.50 -10.79
C LEU A 177 34.81 16.75 -10.10
N THR A 178 33.88 16.55 -9.18
CA THR A 178 33.05 17.53 -8.45
C THR A 178 33.74 18.00 -7.17
N VAL A 179 34.54 17.16 -6.49
CA VAL A 179 35.45 17.65 -5.43
C VAL A 179 36.42 18.69 -6.00
N PHE A 180 36.87 18.53 -7.25
CA PHE A 180 37.73 19.52 -7.93
C PHE A 180 36.97 20.77 -8.42
N LYS A 181 35.67 20.68 -8.72
CA LYS A 181 34.88 21.81 -9.26
C LYS A 181 33.97 22.53 -8.25
N THR A 182 33.64 21.93 -7.11
CA THR A 182 32.56 22.40 -6.21
C THR A 182 32.87 22.21 -4.73
N LEU A 183 34.06 22.63 -4.30
CA LEU A 183 34.40 22.74 -2.87
C LEU A 183 33.35 23.53 -2.04
N GLY A 184 32.49 24.35 -2.68
CA GLY A 184 31.41 25.10 -2.03
C GLY A 184 30.00 24.47 -2.02
N SER A 185 29.74 23.36 -2.72
CA SER A 185 28.38 22.79 -2.85
C SER A 185 28.13 21.52 -2.01
N ILE A 186 29.18 20.96 -1.39
CA ILE A 186 29.07 19.76 -0.56
C ILE A 186 28.38 20.13 0.76
N MET A 187 27.28 19.44 1.07
CA MET A 187 26.53 19.64 2.30
C MET A 187 27.23 18.96 3.48
N SER A 188 27.16 19.60 4.66
CA SER A 188 27.48 18.93 5.91
C SER A 188 26.40 17.88 6.22
N PHE A 189 26.75 16.86 6.99
CA PHE A 189 25.78 15.85 7.38
C PHE A 189 24.69 16.42 8.31
N ASP A 190 25.01 17.46 9.09
CA ASP A 190 24.00 18.19 9.87
C ASP A 190 22.97 18.87 8.97
N LYS A 191 23.39 19.43 7.83
CA LYS A 191 22.48 20.00 6.83
C LYS A 191 21.60 18.90 6.21
N VAL A 192 22.17 17.73 5.92
CA VAL A 192 21.43 16.55 5.44
C VAL A 192 20.34 16.14 6.42
N LYS A 193 20.66 16.02 7.72
CA LYS A 193 19.68 15.72 8.78
C LYS A 193 18.60 16.80 8.89
N LYS A 194 18.98 18.08 8.91
CA LYS A 194 18.03 19.20 8.97
C LYS A 194 17.03 19.19 7.81
N ILE A 195 17.48 18.85 6.59
CA ILE A 195 16.58 18.70 5.44
C ILE A 195 15.63 17.51 5.68
N ALA A 196 16.15 16.36 6.10
CA ALA A 196 15.31 15.19 6.38
C ALA A 196 14.25 15.47 7.44
N ASP A 197 14.63 16.09 8.56
CA ASP A 197 13.72 16.46 9.65
C ASP A 197 12.67 17.48 9.17
N LEU A 198 13.08 18.47 8.36
CA LEU A 198 12.15 19.43 7.76
C LEU A 198 11.10 18.72 6.91
N LEU A 199 11.49 17.77 6.07
CA LEU A 199 10.57 17.01 5.21
C LEU A 199 9.64 16.11 6.02
N LEU A 200 10.16 15.41 7.03
CA LEU A 200 9.36 14.55 7.91
C LEU A 200 8.33 15.34 8.71
N ASN A 201 8.73 16.48 9.29
CA ASN A 201 7.85 17.33 10.10
C ASN A 201 6.73 18.00 9.29
N ASN A 202 6.92 18.14 7.97
CA ASN A 202 5.95 18.76 7.07
C ASN A 202 5.28 17.74 6.14
N HIS A 203 5.49 16.44 6.38
CA HIS A 203 4.83 15.39 5.64
C HIS A 203 3.31 15.42 5.90
N ASN A 204 2.53 15.52 4.83
CA ASN A 204 1.07 15.54 4.89
C ASN A 204 0.47 14.34 4.12
N PRO A 205 0.36 13.15 4.73
CA PRO A 205 -0.17 11.95 4.09
C PRO A 205 -1.58 12.17 3.55
N ARG A 206 -1.88 11.57 2.39
CA ARG A 206 -3.20 11.72 1.77
C ARG A 206 -4.26 10.88 2.50
N ALA A 207 -5.14 11.54 3.25
CA ALA A 207 -6.32 10.90 3.80
C ALA A 207 -7.40 10.72 2.70
N PHE A 208 -7.79 9.47 2.41
CA PHE A 208 -8.89 9.17 1.50
C PHE A 208 -10.20 8.98 2.28
N ASP A 209 -11.18 9.83 2.01
CA ASP A 209 -12.56 9.60 2.47
C ASP A 209 -13.28 8.61 1.53
N TYR A 210 -13.15 7.33 1.85
CA TYR A 210 -13.83 6.26 1.11
C TYR A 210 -15.34 6.28 1.28
N ILE A 211 -15.88 6.92 2.34
CA ILE A 211 -17.33 7.06 2.55
C ILE A 211 -17.91 8.03 1.52
N LYS A 212 -17.21 9.15 1.29
CA LYS A 212 -17.56 10.11 0.23
C LYS A 212 -17.32 9.55 -1.17
N LYS A 213 -16.25 8.76 -1.38
CA LYS A 213 -15.95 8.14 -2.68
C LYS A 213 -16.99 7.08 -3.08
N TYR A 214 -17.48 6.29 -2.13
CA TYR A 214 -18.50 5.29 -2.35
C TYR A 214 -19.71 5.53 -1.44
N PRO A 215 -20.55 6.53 -1.73
CA PRO A 215 -21.73 6.78 -0.92
C PRO A 215 -22.62 5.54 -0.95
N ILE A 216 -22.79 4.90 0.21
CA ILE A 216 -23.73 3.80 0.36
C ILE A 216 -25.10 4.45 0.52
N ARG A 217 -25.87 4.56 -0.58
CA ARG A 217 -27.29 4.90 -0.46
C ARG A 217 -27.93 3.82 0.40
N LYS A 218 -28.40 4.18 1.60
CA LYS A 218 -29.34 3.33 2.34
C LYS A 218 -30.52 3.12 1.40
N GLU A 219 -30.78 1.89 1.00
CA GLU A 219 -32.00 1.56 0.26
C GLU A 219 -33.16 2.18 1.04
N LYS A 220 -33.92 3.09 0.39
CA LYS A 220 -35.24 3.45 0.91
C LYS A 220 -35.95 2.12 1.10
N LYS A 221 -36.34 1.79 2.33
CA LYS A 221 -37.20 0.64 2.61
C LYS A 221 -38.27 0.63 1.51
N PRO A 222 -38.49 -0.49 0.81
CA PRO A 222 -39.58 -0.55 -0.16
C PRO A 222 -40.83 -0.09 0.57
N GLN A 223 -41.38 1.04 0.12
CA GLN A 223 -42.70 1.47 0.57
C GLN A 223 -43.61 0.29 0.28
N THR A 224 -44.25 -0.21 1.33
CA THR A 224 -45.26 -1.27 1.30
C THR A 224 -46.22 -0.99 0.15
N VAL A 225 -46.02 -1.71 -0.95
CA VAL A 225 -47.06 -1.88 -1.96
C VAL A 225 -48.19 -2.58 -1.22
N LYS A 226 -49.35 -1.91 -1.11
CA LYS A 226 -50.56 -2.47 -0.52
C LYS A 226 -50.84 -3.82 -1.20
N GLN A 227 -50.61 -4.91 -0.48
CA GLN A 227 -51.00 -6.24 -0.92
C GLN A 227 -52.52 -6.34 -0.83
N VAL A 228 -53.17 -6.69 -1.93
CA VAL A 228 -54.56 -7.17 -1.93
C VAL A 228 -54.54 -8.57 -1.33
N GLU A 229 -55.39 -8.78 -0.34
CA GLU A 229 -55.47 -9.97 0.51
C GLU A 229 -55.79 -11.25 -0.28
N PRO A 230 -55.18 -12.39 0.09
CA PRO A 230 -55.78 -13.70 -0.07
C PRO A 230 -56.39 -14.20 1.24
N ILE A 231 -57.49 -14.93 1.07
CA ILE A 231 -58.46 -15.41 2.05
C ILE A 231 -57.85 -16.39 3.08
N LYS A 232 -58.29 -16.21 4.33
CA LYS A 232 -58.00 -17.04 5.52
C LYS A 232 -58.56 -18.47 5.41
N SER A 233 -57.85 -19.46 5.94
CA SER A 233 -58.37 -20.37 6.99
C SER A 233 -57.21 -21.22 7.58
N VAL A 234 -56.92 -21.04 8.88
CA VAL A 234 -57.15 -21.98 10.01
C VAL A 234 -56.35 -23.29 9.85
N ILE A 235 -55.33 -23.54 10.69
CA ILE A 235 -55.42 -24.36 11.92
C ILE A 235 -54.31 -23.96 12.92
N LYS A 236 -54.68 -23.82 14.21
CA LYS A 236 -53.84 -23.76 15.43
C LYS A 236 -53.15 -25.13 15.66
N GLU A 237 -52.01 -25.30 16.31
CA GLU A 237 -51.74 -24.98 17.71
C GLU A 237 -50.32 -25.46 18.09
N SER A 238 -49.65 -24.74 19.00
CA SER A 238 -48.60 -25.17 19.96
C SER A 238 -47.31 -25.83 19.42
N ILE A 239 -46.11 -25.38 19.79
CA ILE A 239 -45.46 -25.67 21.10
C ILE A 239 -44.32 -24.66 21.36
N SER A 240 -44.19 -24.30 22.63
CA SER A 240 -43.12 -23.58 23.34
C SER A 240 -41.68 -24.06 23.07
N ILE A 241 -40.67 -23.20 23.28
CA ILE A 241 -39.49 -23.45 24.14
C ILE A 241 -38.56 -22.21 24.13
N SER A 242 -38.49 -21.60 25.31
CA SER A 242 -37.30 -21.25 26.11
C SER A 242 -36.01 -20.76 25.44
N ASN A 243 -35.56 -19.61 25.97
CA ASN A 243 -34.16 -19.18 26.08
C ASN A 243 -33.17 -20.35 26.22
N ASN A 244 -32.11 -20.35 25.41
CA ASN A 244 -30.85 -20.94 25.83
C ASN A 244 -29.65 -20.18 25.27
N LEU A 245 -28.71 -19.96 26.17
CA LEU A 245 -27.54 -19.09 26.09
C LEU A 245 -26.59 -19.49 24.95
N ASN A 246 -26.00 -18.45 24.36
CA ASN A 246 -24.85 -18.51 23.46
C ASN A 246 -23.68 -19.27 24.11
N SER A 247 -23.42 -20.49 23.64
CA SER A 247 -22.17 -21.23 23.86
C SER A 247 -21.08 -20.66 22.94
N THR A 248 -20.34 -19.65 23.40
CA THR A 248 -19.06 -19.28 22.79
C THR A 248 -18.01 -20.35 23.13
N LYS A 249 -17.69 -21.23 22.18
CA LYS A 249 -16.55 -22.15 22.29
C LYS A 249 -15.26 -21.35 22.37
N THR A 250 -14.66 -21.22 23.56
CA THR A 250 -13.33 -20.64 23.75
C THR A 250 -12.29 -21.59 23.15
N THR A 251 -11.48 -21.09 22.22
CA THR A 251 -10.42 -21.87 21.56
C THR A 251 -9.07 -21.45 22.14
N HIS A 252 -8.26 -22.42 22.58
CA HIS A 252 -6.96 -22.21 23.23
C HIS A 252 -5.79 -22.68 22.33
N CYS A 253 -4.61 -22.09 22.50
CA CYS A 253 -3.39 -22.55 21.83
C CYS A 253 -2.96 -23.94 22.33
N SER A 254 -2.67 -24.88 21.43
CA SER A 254 -2.23 -26.24 21.82
C SER A 254 -0.83 -26.32 22.42
N LYS A 255 -0.03 -25.24 22.38
CA LYS A 255 1.34 -25.21 22.92
C LYS A 255 1.43 -24.55 24.30
N CYS A 256 0.79 -23.41 24.49
CA CYS A 256 0.88 -22.63 25.73
C CYS A 256 -0.47 -22.38 26.42
N GLN A 257 -1.58 -22.91 25.88
CA GLN A 257 -2.95 -22.78 26.40
C GLN A 257 -3.52 -21.36 26.45
N ASP A 258 -2.79 -20.35 25.97
CA ASP A 258 -3.26 -18.98 25.86
C ASP A 258 -4.43 -18.86 24.85
N THR A 259 -5.35 -17.93 25.12
CA THR A 259 -6.50 -17.57 24.27
C THR A 259 -6.17 -16.48 23.26
N ASN A 260 -5.01 -15.83 23.36
CA ASN A 260 -4.56 -14.79 22.44
C ASN A 260 -4.11 -15.40 21.10
N ILE A 261 -5.09 -15.76 20.27
CA ILE A 261 -4.90 -16.44 19.00
C ILE A 261 -5.65 -15.73 17.87
N GLU A 262 -5.16 -15.90 16.65
CA GLU A 262 -5.83 -15.43 15.44
C GLU A 262 -5.84 -16.50 14.34
N ILE A 263 -6.82 -16.47 13.44
CA ILE A 263 -6.84 -17.32 12.26
C ILE A 263 -5.97 -16.71 11.15
N ARG A 264 -5.00 -17.47 10.66
CA ARG A 264 -4.19 -17.16 9.46
C ARG A 264 -4.40 -18.21 8.37
N TYR A 265 -4.05 -17.87 7.13
CA TYR A 265 -4.08 -18.78 5.99
C TYR A 265 -2.66 -19.23 5.63
N GLY A 266 -2.46 -20.53 5.38
CA GLY A 266 -1.18 -21.10 4.98
C GLY A 266 -1.34 -22.20 3.91
N LYS A 267 -0.25 -22.93 3.65
CA LYS A 267 -0.15 -23.96 2.60
C LYS A 267 -1.27 -25.03 2.65
N TYR A 268 -1.75 -25.38 3.85
CA TYR A 268 -2.75 -26.42 4.08
C TYR A 268 -4.12 -25.88 4.50
N GLY A 269 -4.36 -24.57 4.30
CA GLY A 269 -5.60 -23.90 4.68
C GLY A 269 -5.47 -23.05 5.94
N TYR A 270 -6.61 -22.79 6.59
CA TYR A 270 -6.66 -21.93 7.78
C TYR A 270 -6.20 -22.66 9.04
N TYR A 271 -5.47 -21.96 9.91
CA TYR A 271 -5.00 -22.46 11.20
C TYR A 271 -5.01 -21.32 12.24
N PHE A 272 -4.97 -21.68 13.52
CA PHE A 272 -4.80 -20.71 14.60
C PHE A 272 -3.32 -20.43 14.82
N LYS A 273 -2.94 -19.14 14.79
CA LYS A 273 -1.63 -18.63 15.18
C LYS A 273 -1.74 -18.01 16.57
N CYS A 274 -0.93 -18.48 17.52
CA CYS A 274 -0.86 -17.86 18.84
C CYS A 274 0.01 -16.61 18.77
N LEU A 275 -0.50 -15.50 19.29
CA LEU A 275 0.20 -14.22 19.33
C LEU A 275 1.15 -14.14 20.54
N SER A 276 1.01 -15.03 21.53
CA SER A 276 1.87 -15.05 22.73
C SER A 276 3.11 -15.93 22.57
N CYS A 277 3.00 -17.11 21.96
CA CYS A 277 4.12 -18.07 21.83
C CYS A 277 4.53 -18.36 20.38
N ASP A 278 3.91 -17.68 19.41
CA ASP A 278 4.11 -17.90 17.97
C ASP A 278 3.76 -19.34 17.50
N GLY A 279 3.10 -20.14 18.34
CA GLY A 279 2.71 -21.51 18.02
C GLY A 279 1.55 -21.62 17.04
N ASN A 280 1.58 -22.63 16.16
CA ASN A 280 0.47 -22.97 15.26
C ASN A 280 -0.39 -24.08 15.88
N THR A 281 -1.71 -23.88 15.90
CA THR A 281 -2.72 -24.86 16.37
C THR A 281 -3.63 -25.22 15.19
N SER A 282 -3.81 -26.52 14.95
CA SER A 282 -4.70 -27.00 13.89
C SER A 282 -6.16 -26.76 14.27
N MET A 283 -6.97 -26.46 13.27
CA MET A 283 -8.37 -26.11 13.46
C MET A 283 -9.27 -27.26 13.00
N LYS A 284 -10.22 -27.66 13.86
CA LYS A 284 -11.18 -28.72 13.56
C LYS A 284 -12.58 -28.14 13.46
N LEU A 285 -13.17 -28.25 12.27
CA LEU A 285 -14.56 -27.86 12.02
C LEU A 285 -15.47 -29.07 12.28
N THR A 286 -16.51 -28.90 13.08
CA THR A 286 -17.45 -29.98 13.45
C THR A 286 -18.83 -29.69 12.88
N CYS A 287 -19.48 -30.69 12.29
CA CYS A 287 -20.81 -30.53 11.69
C CYS A 287 -21.74 -31.70 12.08
N SER A 288 -23.02 -31.56 11.79
CA SER A 288 -24.10 -32.43 12.28
C SER A 288 -24.05 -33.88 11.79
N SER A 289 -23.42 -34.15 10.64
CA SER A 289 -23.36 -35.48 10.03
C SER A 289 -21.99 -35.75 9.40
N LYS A 290 -21.62 -37.03 9.28
CA LYS A 290 -20.39 -37.49 8.61
C LYS A 290 -20.34 -37.15 7.11
N SER A 291 -21.50 -36.93 6.46
CA SER A 291 -21.57 -36.49 5.06
C SER A 291 -21.29 -34.99 4.89
N CYS A 292 -21.32 -34.22 5.97
CA CYS A 292 -21.08 -32.78 5.94
C CYS A 292 -19.59 -32.48 5.80
N LYS A 293 -19.25 -31.56 4.89
CA LYS A 293 -17.89 -31.04 4.70
C LYS A 293 -17.88 -29.53 5.03
N PRO A 294 -17.90 -29.15 6.33
CA PRO A 294 -17.89 -27.75 6.72
C PRO A 294 -16.59 -27.07 6.29
N LYS A 295 -16.68 -25.81 5.89
CA LYS A 295 -15.54 -24.97 5.50
C LYS A 295 -15.64 -23.61 6.20
N LEU A 296 -14.52 -22.89 6.27
CA LEU A 296 -14.52 -21.52 6.75
C LEU A 296 -14.67 -20.51 5.62
N LYS A 297 -15.53 -19.53 5.86
CA LYS A 297 -15.72 -18.35 5.02
C LYS A 297 -15.31 -17.11 5.80
N LYS A 298 -14.26 -16.43 5.33
CA LYS A 298 -13.75 -15.20 5.94
C LYS A 298 -14.57 -13.98 5.49
N SER A 299 -14.89 -13.11 6.43
CA SER A 299 -15.50 -11.79 6.24
C SER A 299 -14.84 -10.80 7.19
N LYS A 300 -13.83 -10.07 6.69
CA LYS A 300 -12.94 -9.22 7.51
C LYS A 300 -12.25 -10.02 8.62
N LEU A 301 -12.46 -9.63 9.88
CA LEU A 301 -11.97 -10.32 11.06
C LEU A 301 -12.83 -11.55 11.41
N ASN A 302 -14.06 -11.65 10.90
CA ASN A 302 -14.99 -12.72 11.23
C ASN A 302 -14.82 -13.93 10.29
N PHE A 303 -14.78 -15.12 10.86
CA PHE A 303 -14.72 -16.39 10.15
C PHE A 303 -16.00 -17.16 10.47
N HIS A 304 -16.76 -17.52 9.43
CA HIS A 304 -18.00 -18.28 9.59
C HIS A 304 -17.78 -19.72 9.15
N GLN A 305 -18.24 -20.69 9.93
CA GLN A 305 -18.30 -22.08 9.51
C GLN A 305 -19.55 -22.29 8.68
N VAL A 306 -19.36 -22.68 7.42
CA VAL A 306 -20.43 -22.88 6.45
C VAL A 306 -20.43 -24.33 5.98
N CYS A 307 -21.61 -24.96 5.93
CA CYS A 307 -21.80 -26.27 5.31
C CYS A 307 -22.99 -26.23 4.36
N GLU A 308 -22.75 -26.54 3.09
CA GLU A 308 -23.79 -26.56 2.05
C GLU A 308 -24.76 -27.75 2.20
N VAL A 309 -24.32 -28.83 2.85
CA VAL A 309 -25.12 -30.06 3.00
C VAL A 309 -26.24 -29.90 4.02
N CYS A 310 -25.95 -29.31 5.19
CA CYS A 310 -26.94 -29.09 6.24
C CYS A 310 -27.38 -27.63 6.36
N GLY A 311 -26.88 -26.73 5.50
CA GLY A 311 -27.20 -25.30 5.53
C GLY A 311 -26.57 -24.52 6.69
N LEU A 312 -25.63 -25.11 7.45
CA LEU A 312 -24.96 -24.44 8.56
C LEU A 312 -24.26 -23.16 8.07
N ASN A 313 -24.44 -22.06 8.78
CA ASN A 313 -23.72 -20.80 8.57
C ASN A 313 -23.66 -20.03 9.89
N GLU A 314 -22.63 -20.29 10.67
CA GLU A 314 -22.49 -19.72 12.01
C GLU A 314 -21.13 -19.03 12.17
N LEU A 315 -21.08 -17.98 12.98
CA LEU A 315 -19.82 -17.33 13.32
C LEU A 315 -18.94 -18.32 14.11
N PHE A 316 -17.77 -18.62 13.56
CA PHE A 316 -16.82 -19.58 14.13
C PHE A 316 -15.75 -18.87 14.98
N PHE A 317 -15.18 -17.76 14.49
CA PHE A 317 -14.15 -17.01 15.23
C PHE A 317 -14.04 -15.58 14.70
N THR A 318 -13.57 -14.66 15.55
CA THR A 318 -13.24 -13.29 15.15
C THR A 318 -11.80 -12.98 15.53
N ASN A 319 -10.95 -12.65 14.55
CA ASN A 319 -9.58 -12.24 14.83
C ASN A 319 -9.58 -10.95 15.66
N PRO A 320 -8.64 -10.82 16.63
CA PRO A 320 -8.47 -9.58 17.38
C PRO A 320 -8.14 -8.44 16.42
N ASN A 321 -8.70 -7.26 16.70
CA ASN A 321 -8.39 -6.07 15.94
C ASN A 321 -7.00 -5.58 16.40
N ILE A 322 -5.96 -5.91 15.64
CA ILE A 322 -4.62 -5.38 15.88
C ILE A 322 -4.61 -3.97 15.29
N GLU A 323 -4.96 -2.98 16.11
CA GLU A 323 -4.56 -1.61 15.84
C GLU A 323 -3.03 -1.59 15.83
N ILE A 324 -2.46 -1.44 14.64
CA ILE A 324 -1.04 -1.13 14.49
C ILE A 324 -0.89 0.25 15.12
N LYS A 325 -0.46 0.29 16.38
CA LYS A 325 0.09 1.51 16.97
C LYS A 325 1.37 1.80 16.18
N VAL A 326 1.23 2.72 15.24
CA VAL A 326 2.33 3.30 14.45
C VAL A 326 3.28 4.02 15.39
#